data_AF-A0A6A5T4F1-F1
#
_entry.id   AF-A0A6A5T4F1-F1
#
_cell.length_a   1.000
_cell.length_b   1.000
_cell.length_c   1.000
_cell.angle_alpha   90.00
_cell.angle_beta   90.00
_cell.angle_gamma   90.00
#
_symmetry.space_group_name_H-M   'P 1'
#
loop_
_entity.id
_entity.type
_entity.pdbx_description
1 polymer ?
#
loop_
_entity_poly.entity_id
_entity_poly.type
_entity_poly.pdbx_seq_one_letter_code
_entity_poly.pdbx_strand_id
1 'polypeptide(L)'
;MQQLGVDVFVNRYFDLMNLHTIWTRIANNKAGSRDLKRGFIDVITPHLPLFNHSCELNVKWKRDDGTITVRFFTTRRTARNEELFSNYLDICVIAVERRREMLWPWLWFEGPYLCAKCKRETKIVHWK
;
A
#
# COMPACT_ATOMS: atom_id res chain seq x y z
N MET A 1 -5.82 23.97 -6.62
CA MET A 1 -5.86 22.50 -6.52
C MET A 1 -6.99 21.96 -7.41
N GLN A 2 -6.77 21.77 -8.71
CA GLN A 2 -7.80 21.17 -9.58
C GLN A 2 -8.16 19.73 -9.13
N GLN A 3 -7.20 18.99 -8.58
CA GLN A 3 -7.38 17.62 -8.08
C GLN A 3 -8.43 17.49 -6.97
N LEU A 4 -8.65 18.54 -6.16
CA LEU A 4 -9.66 18.55 -5.09
C LEU A 4 -10.91 19.36 -5.47
N GLY A 5 -10.94 19.96 -6.66
CA GLY A 5 -12.02 20.86 -7.08
C GLY A 5 -12.14 22.16 -6.26
N VAL A 6 -11.11 22.50 -5.46
CA VAL A 6 -11.11 23.69 -4.61
C VAL A 6 -10.34 24.82 -5.30
N ASP A 7 -11.04 25.95 -5.49
CA ASP A 7 -10.41 27.22 -5.83
C ASP A 7 -9.91 27.91 -4.55
N VAL A 8 -8.61 27.78 -4.36
CA VAL A 8 -7.88 28.25 -3.18
C VAL A 8 -7.62 29.75 -3.21
N PHE A 9 -7.82 30.41 -4.35
CA PHE A 9 -7.70 31.86 -4.49
C PHE A 9 -9.00 32.59 -4.11
N VAL A 10 -10.13 31.88 -4.16
CA VAL A 10 -11.45 32.40 -3.79
C VAL A 10 -11.81 32.09 -2.34
N ASN A 11 -11.33 30.98 -1.78
CA ASN A 11 -11.64 30.55 -0.43
C ASN A 11 -10.41 30.50 0.48
N ARG A 12 -10.28 31.50 1.38
CA ARG A 12 -9.17 31.62 2.35
C ARG A 12 -9.36 30.77 3.62
N TYR A 13 -10.48 30.07 3.79
CA TYR A 13 -10.71 29.21 4.95
C TYR A 13 -9.94 27.88 4.87
N PHE A 14 -9.28 27.62 3.74
CA PHE A 14 -8.50 26.41 3.55
C PHE A 14 -7.02 26.68 3.76
N ASP A 15 -6.46 26.04 4.79
CA ASP A 15 -5.03 25.85 4.90
C ASP A 15 -4.59 24.84 3.82
N LEU A 16 -3.91 25.36 2.80
CA LEU A 16 -3.38 24.60 1.67
C LEU A 16 -2.47 23.47 2.10
N MET A 17 -1.67 23.67 3.16
CA MET A 17 -0.75 22.66 3.66
C MET A 17 -1.55 21.51 4.26
N ASN A 18 -2.58 21.81 5.05
CA ASN A 18 -3.44 20.78 5.64
C ASN A 18 -4.17 19.97 4.56
N LEU A 19 -4.74 20.63 3.55
CA LEU A 19 -5.40 19.92 2.44
C LEU A 19 -4.43 19.02 1.66
N HIS A 20 -3.23 19.53 1.37
CA HIS A 20 -2.20 18.74 0.68
C HIS A 20 -1.71 17.56 1.52
N THR A 21 -1.53 17.76 2.83
CA THR A 21 -1.17 16.70 3.78
C THR A 21 -2.26 15.64 3.88
N ILE A 22 -3.53 16.04 3.94
CA ILE A 22 -4.65 15.09 3.96
C ILE A 22 -4.69 14.30 2.66
N TRP A 23 -4.57 14.96 1.52
CA TRP A 23 -4.55 14.31 0.21
C TRP A 23 -3.42 13.29 0.08
N THR A 24 -2.19 13.67 0.42
CA THR A 24 -1.03 12.76 0.36
C THR A 24 -1.18 11.58 1.33
N ARG A 25 -1.75 11.79 2.52
CA ARG A 25 -2.08 10.69 3.44
C ARG A 25 -3.14 9.75 2.85
N ILE A 26 -4.20 10.27 2.25
CA ILE A 26 -5.24 9.44 1.61
C ILE A 26 -4.64 8.64 0.45
N ALA A 27 -3.87 9.29 -0.43
CA ALA A 27 -3.24 8.63 -1.56
C ALA A 27 -2.37 7.46 -1.10
N ASN A 28 -1.49 7.67 -0.11
CA ASN A 28 -0.53 6.66 0.32
C ASN A 28 -1.12 5.54 1.19
N ASN A 29 -2.27 5.76 1.84
CA ASN A 29 -2.81 4.85 2.86
C ASN A 29 -4.14 4.21 2.49
N LYS A 30 -4.71 4.56 1.33
CA LYS A 30 -5.91 3.90 0.83
C LYS A 30 -5.59 2.47 0.38
N ALA A 31 -6.56 1.59 0.53
CA ALA A 31 -6.51 0.27 -0.04
C ALA A 31 -7.73 -0.01 -0.89
N GLY A 32 -7.50 -0.52 -2.09
CA GLY A 32 -8.56 -0.96 -2.96
C GLY A 32 -9.10 -2.32 -2.53
N SER A 33 -10.41 -2.45 -2.42
CA SER A 33 -11.10 -3.73 -2.22
C SER A 33 -12.26 -3.84 -3.21
N ARG A 34 -12.51 -5.06 -3.68
CA ARG A 34 -13.67 -5.34 -4.52
C ARG A 34 -14.89 -5.57 -3.62
N ASP A 35 -15.96 -4.85 -3.88
CA ASP A 35 -17.27 -5.00 -3.25
C ASP A 35 -18.26 -5.55 -4.29
N LEU A 36 -19.03 -6.56 -3.89
CA LEU A 36 -19.96 -7.26 -4.79
C LEU A 36 -21.11 -6.36 -5.28
N LYS A 37 -21.47 -5.31 -4.54
CA LYS A 37 -22.60 -4.41 -4.86
C LYS A 37 -22.15 -3.11 -5.51
N ARG A 38 -20.96 -2.60 -5.14
CA ARG A 38 -20.48 -1.26 -5.52
C ARG A 38 -19.27 -1.29 -6.46
N GLY A 39 -18.75 -2.46 -6.80
CA GLY A 39 -17.56 -2.60 -7.63
C GLY A 39 -16.28 -2.34 -6.84
N PHE A 40 -15.26 -1.76 -7.48
CA PHE A 40 -13.99 -1.47 -6.80
C PHE A 40 -14.12 -0.21 -5.93
N ILE A 41 -13.79 -0.34 -4.65
CA ILE A 41 -13.89 0.76 -3.69
C ILE A 41 -12.58 0.94 -2.93
N ASP A 42 -12.16 2.19 -2.79
CA ASP A 42 -11.05 2.57 -1.93
C ASP A 42 -11.53 2.65 -0.48
N VAL A 43 -10.77 2.05 0.44
CA VAL A 43 -11.01 2.09 1.87
C VAL A 43 -9.82 2.71 2.57
N ILE A 44 -10.09 3.55 3.57
CA ILE A 44 -9.09 4.04 4.51
C ILE A 44 -9.38 3.34 5.82
N THR A 45 -8.38 2.64 6.35
CA THR A 45 -8.46 2.07 7.70
C THR A 45 -7.32 2.62 8.54
N PRO A 46 -7.52 2.79 9.85
CA PRO A 46 -6.44 3.27 10.72
C PRO A 46 -5.32 2.24 10.92
N HIS A 47 -5.58 0.97 10.63
CA HIS A 47 -4.68 -0.14 11.01
C HIS A 47 -3.86 -0.66 9.83
N LEU A 48 -4.42 -0.66 8.62
CA LEU A 48 -3.72 -1.14 7.43
C LEU A 48 -2.41 -0.36 7.14
N PRO A 49 -2.36 0.97 7.34
CA PRO A 49 -1.14 1.78 7.21
C PRO A 49 0.01 1.40 8.13
N LEU A 50 -0.26 0.64 9.20
CA LEU A 50 0.77 0.22 10.15
C LEU A 50 1.61 -0.96 9.62
N PHE A 51 1.11 -1.67 8.61
CA PHE A 51 1.83 -2.80 8.02
C PHE A 51 2.70 -2.32 6.87
N ASN A 52 4.01 -2.47 7.02
CA ASN A 52 4.94 -2.18 5.93
C ASN A 52 4.81 -3.18 4.77
N HIS A 53 5.30 -2.78 3.60
CA HIS A 53 5.33 -3.62 2.42
C HIS A 53 6.40 -4.72 2.50
N SER A 54 6.02 -5.96 2.21
CA SER A 54 6.97 -7.03 1.83
C SER A 54 6.38 -7.90 0.73
N CYS A 55 7.21 -8.27 -0.26
CA CYS A 55 6.84 -9.30 -1.25
C CYS A 55 6.78 -10.71 -0.63
N GLU A 56 7.22 -10.88 0.62
CA GLU A 56 7.05 -12.09 1.42
C GLU A 56 6.21 -11.73 2.66
N LEU A 57 4.90 -11.67 2.45
CA LEU A 57 3.93 -11.21 3.44
C LEU A 57 3.72 -12.23 4.56
N ASN A 58 3.49 -11.74 5.77
CA ASN A 58 3.05 -12.55 6.91
C ASN A 58 1.62 -12.19 7.36
N VAL A 59 1.04 -11.11 6.85
CA VAL A 59 -0.34 -10.71 7.08
C VAL A 59 -1.08 -10.56 5.75
N LYS A 60 -2.27 -11.14 5.69
CA LYS A 60 -3.31 -10.83 4.70
C LYS A 60 -4.44 -10.10 5.38
N TRP A 61 -5.06 -9.20 4.66
CA TRP A 61 -6.29 -8.56 5.11
C TRP A 61 -7.42 -8.92 4.15
N LYS A 62 -8.63 -8.98 4.68
CA LYS A 62 -9.85 -9.17 3.90
C LYS A 62 -10.94 -8.28 4.49
N ARG A 63 -11.71 -7.63 3.62
CA ARG A 63 -12.95 -6.98 3.99
C ARG A 63 -14.10 -7.98 3.96
N ASP A 64 -14.98 -7.91 4.95
CA ASP A 64 -16.17 -8.73 4.99
C ASP A 64 -17.26 -8.18 4.08
N ASP A 65 -17.80 -9.07 3.24
CA ASP A 65 -18.80 -8.74 2.24
C ASP A 65 -20.03 -8.10 2.89
N GLY A 66 -20.46 -6.95 2.37
CA GLY A 66 -21.64 -6.23 2.87
C GLY A 66 -21.45 -5.51 4.20
N THR A 67 -20.23 -5.49 4.77
CA THR A 67 -19.92 -4.76 6.01
C THR A 67 -18.77 -3.75 5.80
N ILE A 68 -18.47 -2.98 6.84
CA ILE A 68 -17.28 -2.10 6.92
C ILE A 68 -16.12 -2.78 7.67
N THR A 69 -16.28 -4.03 8.07
CA THR A 69 -15.32 -4.75 8.89
C THR A 69 -14.15 -5.21 8.05
N VAL A 70 -12.93 -4.92 8.51
CA VAL A 70 -11.67 -5.40 7.94
C VAL A 70 -11.02 -6.35 8.93
N ARG A 71 -10.71 -7.56 8.47
CA ARG A 71 -10.06 -8.61 9.27
C ARG A 71 -8.64 -8.84 8.77
N PHE A 72 -7.73 -9.07 9.70
CA PHE A 72 -6.32 -9.36 9.46
C PHE A 72 -6.03 -10.80 9.86
N PHE A 73 -5.29 -11.52 9.02
CA PHE A 73 -4.96 -12.92 9.18
C PHE A 73 -3.47 -13.11 8.98
N THR A 74 -2.83 -13.82 9.90
CA THR A 74 -1.45 -14.25 9.71
C THR A 74 -1.40 -15.39 8.69
N THR A 75 -0.55 -15.29 7.67
CA THR A 75 -0.37 -16.35 6.66
C THR A 75 0.66 -17.39 7.05
N ARG A 76 1.49 -17.09 8.04
CA ARG A 76 2.48 -17.99 8.63
C ARG A 76 2.55 -17.76 10.13
N ARG A 77 3.18 -18.68 10.85
CA ARG A 77 3.51 -18.49 12.26
C ARG A 77 4.43 -17.27 12.38
N THR A 78 4.05 -16.33 13.23
CA THR A 78 4.83 -15.13 13.56
C THR A 78 5.37 -15.25 14.99
N ALA A 79 6.60 -14.82 15.19
CA ALA A 79 7.22 -14.77 16.52
C ALA A 79 6.77 -13.50 17.27
N ARG A 80 6.91 -13.51 18.60
CA ARG A 80 6.71 -12.30 19.41
C ARG A 80 7.71 -11.24 18.97
N ASN A 81 7.24 -10.00 18.79
CA ASN A 81 8.00 -8.84 18.32
C ASN A 81 8.49 -8.95 16.86
N GLU A 82 8.02 -9.93 16.08
CA GLU A 82 8.26 -9.95 14.64
C GLU A 82 7.41 -8.88 13.95
N GLU A 83 8.04 -8.10 13.07
CA GLU A 83 7.33 -7.08 12.29
C GLU A 83 6.32 -7.73 11.34
N LEU A 84 5.13 -7.12 11.26
CA LEU A 84 4.06 -7.57 10.41
C LEU A 84 4.09 -6.81 9.08
N PHE A 85 4.11 -7.57 8.00
CA PHE A 85 4.18 -7.08 6.63
C PHE A 85 2.95 -7.51 5.84
N SER A 86 2.39 -6.54 5.13
CA SER A 86 1.34 -6.74 4.14
C SER A 86 1.92 -6.59 2.74
N ASN A 87 1.17 -7.03 1.74
CA ASN A 87 1.47 -6.71 0.36
C ASN A 87 0.55 -5.58 -0.13
N TYR A 88 1.16 -4.56 -0.75
CA TYR A 88 0.46 -3.35 -1.22
C TYR A 88 -0.14 -3.55 -2.61
N LEU A 89 0.49 -4.38 -3.43
CA LEU A 89 0.02 -4.69 -4.77
C LEU A 89 0.05 -6.20 -4.92
N ASP A 90 -0.95 -6.84 -5.54
CA ASP A 90 -0.94 -8.28 -5.78
C ASP A 90 0.05 -8.67 -6.90
N ILE A 91 1.32 -8.32 -6.71
CA ILE A 91 2.39 -8.37 -7.70
C ILE A 91 3.43 -9.42 -7.34
N CYS A 92 3.19 -10.23 -6.30
CA CYS A 92 4.15 -11.24 -5.83
C CYS A 92 4.57 -12.23 -6.92
N VAL A 93 3.76 -12.41 -7.96
CA VAL A 93 4.03 -13.34 -9.07
C VAL A 93 4.80 -12.68 -10.22
N ILE A 94 4.88 -11.34 -10.25
CA ILE A 94 5.50 -10.57 -11.32
C ILE A 94 7.02 -10.48 -11.11
N ALA A 95 7.81 -10.39 -12.18
CA ALA A 95 9.27 -10.20 -12.14
C ALA A 95 9.71 -8.98 -11.30
N VAL A 96 10.88 -9.07 -10.66
CA VAL A 96 11.35 -8.08 -9.67
C VAL A 96 11.49 -6.67 -10.25
N GLU A 97 11.92 -6.55 -11.50
CA GLU A 97 12.06 -5.28 -12.23
C GLU A 97 10.71 -4.58 -12.37
N ARG A 98 9.70 -5.33 -12.80
CA ARG A 98 8.35 -4.78 -12.97
C ARG A 98 7.69 -4.47 -11.63
N ARG A 99 7.97 -5.26 -10.58
CA ARG A 99 7.53 -4.91 -9.22
C ARG A 99 8.12 -3.58 -8.77
N ARG A 100 9.40 -3.30 -9.10
CA ARG A 100 10.07 -2.03 -8.75
C ARG A 100 9.37 -0.84 -9.38
N GLU A 101 9.09 -0.91 -10.68
CA GLU A 101 8.41 0.17 -11.42
C GLU A 101 7.02 0.48 -10.86
N MET A 102 6.25 -0.57 -10.53
CA MET A 102 4.87 -0.40 -10.06
C MET A 102 4.78 0.16 -8.63
N LEU A 103 5.76 -0.16 -7.80
CA LEU A 103 5.81 0.27 -6.41
C LEU A 103 6.57 1.60 -6.22
N TRP A 104 7.39 2.01 -7.20
CA TRP A 104 8.16 3.27 -7.18
C TRP A 104 7.33 4.52 -6.82
N PRO A 105 6.08 4.72 -7.33
CA PRO A 105 5.29 5.89 -6.98
C PRO A 105 4.87 5.94 -5.50
N TRP A 106 4.85 4.79 -4.81
CA TRP A 106 4.27 4.60 -3.48
C TRP A 106 5.32 4.40 -2.40
N LEU A 107 6.40 3.71 -2.74
CA LEU A 107 7.51 3.37 -1.87
C LEU A 107 8.66 4.28 -2.28
N TRP A 108 8.69 5.48 -1.68
CA TRP A 108 9.69 6.54 -1.83
C TRP A 108 11.09 6.12 -1.34
N PHE A 109 11.44 4.84 -1.44
CA PHE A 109 12.75 4.31 -1.11
C PHE A 109 13.68 4.52 -2.29
N GLU A 110 14.65 5.43 -2.13
CA GLU A 110 15.80 5.59 -3.03
C GLU A 110 16.79 4.41 -2.91
N GLY A 111 16.31 3.16 -3.05
CA GLY A 111 17.18 2.00 -2.88
C GLY A 111 16.57 0.66 -3.35
N PRO A 112 17.41 -0.37 -3.57
CA PRO A 112 16.95 -1.70 -3.94
C PRO A 112 16.10 -2.30 -2.81
N TYR A 113 14.94 -2.86 -3.17
CA TYR A 113 14.02 -3.49 -2.23
C TYR A 113 14.76 -4.43 -1.28
N LEU A 114 14.70 -4.11 0.02
CA LEU A 114 15.41 -4.86 1.06
C LEU A 114 14.77 -6.22 1.38
N CYS A 115 13.60 -6.49 0.79
CA CYS A 115 12.82 -7.70 1.01
C CYS A 115 13.62 -8.96 0.66
N ALA A 116 13.54 -10.00 1.47
CA ALA A 116 14.33 -11.24 1.29
C ALA A 116 14.10 -11.87 -0.09
N LYS A 117 12.83 -11.91 -0.55
CA LYS A 117 12.47 -12.38 -1.90
C LYS A 117 13.15 -11.57 -3.01
N CYS A 118 13.12 -10.24 -2.90
CA CYS A 118 13.70 -9.31 -3.86
C CYS A 118 15.23 -9.49 -3.95
N LYS A 119 15.89 -9.66 -2.80
CA LYS A 119 17.32 -9.96 -2.70
C LYS A 119 17.69 -11.30 -3.33
N ARG A 120 16.89 -12.36 -3.11
CA ARG A 120 17.11 -13.69 -3.72
C ARG A 120 16.99 -13.62 -5.24
N GLU A 121 15.92 -12.99 -5.75
CA GLU A 121 15.67 -12.89 -7.20
C GLU A 121 16.71 -12.00 -7.91
N THR A 122 17.20 -10.95 -7.27
CA THR A 122 18.24 -10.07 -7.85
C THR A 122 19.61 -10.77 -7.92
N LYS A 123 19.91 -11.70 -7.01
CA LYS A 123 21.13 -12.54 -7.06
C LYS A 123 21.09 -13.62 -8.15
N ILE A 124 19.91 -13.93 -8.69
CA ILE A 124 19.72 -14.95 -9.74
C ILE A 124 19.96 -14.35 -11.15
N VAL A 125 20.20 -13.03 -11.26
CA VAL A 125 20.59 -12.42 -12.53
C VAL A 125 22.04 -12.83 -12.86
N HIS A 126 22.13 -13.80 -13.77
CA HIS A 126 23.33 -14.49 -14.23
C HIS A 126 24.52 -13.58 -14.56
N TRP A 127 25.71 -14.00 -14.10
CA TRP A 127 26.92 -13.91 -14.91
C TRP A 127 26.65 -14.62 -16.25
N LYS A 128 26.57 -13.85 -17.32
CA LYS A 128 26.81 -14.32 -18.69
C LYS A 128 27.75 -13.33 -19.35
#